data_AF-A0AA36IW41-F1
#
_entry.id   AF-A0AA36IW41-F1
#
_cell.length_a   1.000
_cell.length_b   1.000
_cell.length_c   1.000
_cell.angle_alpha   90.00
_cell.angle_beta   90.00
_cell.angle_gamma   90.00
#
_symmetry.space_group_name_H-M   'P 1'
#
loop_
_entity.id
_entity.type
_entity.pdbx_description
1 polymer ?
#
loop_
_entity_poly.entity_id
_entity_poly.type
_entity_poly.pdbx_seq_one_letter_code
_entity_poly.pdbx_strand_id
1 'polypeptide(L)'
;MATSTQGNPLCWQDGGYSFDFCCGEGAHNMLGNPSCWEGPRSFQTCCLPASYEAACWREARDFLRTQTLLPSLADKEVLATDLNLAHFCCRPGSFSAEVCWGGESRGKGLVQEQVDGMALNMSLRYVECCFPRLQAALKTEPPKWMQAQISQDLQHWAPLNTSDLDAFERWTQEAGYSTRFCRFQVTRSGVQHCQVTKGSHVLLIETLRDALHVLRLLTPLPDLDFFVSQDEAMCVENAGHLEQALQPLNLTVPVLAQAQPASCAGILMPWWAFLQQDWTRRYTDKLARSRVPWEKKASKLFWRGSDTHCLLPGSCGEGGLACSCANFSAQQWMQFPRSRLVLYSMLMPDKVDAKFTKDVVNRELLEVFRGHQLLVQEIVPPEAHLDYKFLMYVDGVSLSDRLFWLLHTESVVFKAQSRLKVWLDRALRPWEHYLPVAEDLSDLPDRIRSAEEDVHLHEIALRAAHLASFDLSLEGSLLYLHHLLVALSQVSPTSAAPAPERAAPPAPSARWERQRQQQMNARQYLAHALEMLSSKEALVPEAPIQASVPAKLDCWTLGFSEDLCCNLALGPEGNAACWDEEYTFAACCPEPG
;
A
#
# COMPACT_ATOMS: atom_id res chain seq x y z
N MET A 1 17.99 9.68 -21.12
CA MET A 1 16.84 8.74 -21.27
C MET A 1 15.81 9.35 -22.21
N ALA A 2 15.41 8.64 -23.27
CA ALA A 2 14.30 9.03 -24.13
C ALA A 2 12.99 8.49 -23.53
N THR A 3 11.95 9.31 -23.44
CA THR A 3 10.59 8.87 -23.10
C THR A 3 9.96 8.25 -24.34
N SER A 4 9.53 6.99 -24.24
CA SER A 4 8.85 6.29 -25.33
C SER A 4 7.38 6.69 -25.37
N THR A 5 6.89 7.09 -26.55
CA THR A 5 5.44 7.28 -26.81
C THR A 5 4.72 5.93 -27.01
N GLN A 6 5.44 4.81 -27.04
CA GLN A 6 4.94 3.44 -27.26
C GLN A 6 4.99 2.62 -25.96
N GLY A 7 4.69 3.25 -24.81
CA GLY A 7 4.73 2.59 -23.51
C GLY A 7 6.13 2.14 -23.10
N ASN A 8 6.21 1.11 -22.24
CA ASN A 8 7.47 0.56 -21.73
C ASN A 8 8.13 -0.40 -22.73
N PRO A 9 9.30 -0.04 -23.30
CA PRO A 9 9.99 -0.87 -24.29
C PRO A 9 10.31 -2.28 -23.82
N LEU A 10 10.42 -2.51 -22.51
CA LEU A 10 10.65 -3.83 -21.91
C LEU A 10 9.63 -4.88 -22.37
N CYS A 11 8.39 -4.48 -22.60
CA CYS A 11 7.31 -5.42 -22.90
C CYS A 11 7.31 -5.95 -24.34
N TRP A 12 8.06 -5.32 -25.24
CA TRP A 12 7.96 -5.53 -26.69
C TRP A 12 9.20 -6.20 -27.31
N GLN A 13 10.16 -6.63 -26.50
CA GLN A 13 11.48 -7.10 -26.98
C GLN A 13 11.50 -8.55 -27.48
N ASP A 14 10.54 -9.38 -27.07
CA ASP A 14 10.48 -10.82 -27.39
C ASP A 14 9.66 -11.13 -28.66
N GLY A 15 9.13 -10.11 -29.34
CA GLY A 15 8.44 -10.24 -30.62
C GLY A 15 7.04 -10.88 -30.56
N GLY A 16 6.55 -11.26 -29.38
CA GLY A 16 5.23 -11.87 -29.21
C GLY A 16 4.06 -10.87 -29.20
N TYR A 17 4.33 -9.61 -28.82
CA TYR A 17 3.33 -8.56 -28.66
C TYR A 17 3.89 -7.20 -29.13
N SER A 18 3.01 -6.29 -29.56
CA SER A 18 3.38 -4.91 -29.90
C SER A 18 2.53 -3.91 -29.12
N PHE A 19 3.06 -2.69 -28.96
CA PHE A 19 2.30 -1.59 -28.35
C PHE A 19 0.96 -1.36 -29.05
N ASP A 20 0.95 -1.29 -30.38
CA ASP A 20 -0.29 -1.02 -31.14
C ASP A 20 -1.33 -2.13 -30.94
N PHE A 21 -0.91 -3.39 -30.86
CA PHE A 21 -1.82 -4.52 -30.63
C PHE A 21 -2.36 -4.56 -29.20
N CYS A 22 -1.52 -4.24 -28.21
CA CYS A 22 -1.89 -4.38 -26.80
C CYS A 22 -2.49 -3.12 -26.19
N CYS A 23 -2.08 -1.96 -26.68
CA CYS A 23 -2.35 -0.65 -26.09
C CYS A 23 -2.98 0.34 -27.09
N GLY A 24 -3.00 0.02 -28.39
CA GLY A 24 -3.52 0.91 -29.43
C GLY A 24 -5.02 1.16 -29.31
N GLU A 25 -5.44 2.36 -29.71
CA GLU A 25 -6.85 2.73 -29.79
C GLU A 25 -7.51 2.02 -30.99
N GLY A 26 -8.56 1.23 -30.75
CA GLY A 26 -9.38 0.71 -31.87
C GLY A 26 -10.06 -0.65 -31.72
N ALA A 27 -9.83 -1.43 -30.67
CA ALA A 27 -10.53 -2.72 -30.48
C ALA A 27 -10.60 -3.24 -29.03
N HIS A 28 -10.07 -2.48 -28.07
CA HIS A 28 -9.85 -2.96 -26.69
C HIS A 28 -10.38 -1.95 -25.66
N ASN A 29 -10.58 -2.39 -24.42
CA ASN A 29 -11.10 -1.55 -23.36
C ASN A 29 -10.02 -0.57 -22.83
N MET A 30 -10.36 0.24 -21.82
CA MET A 30 -9.43 1.21 -21.21
C MET A 30 -8.16 0.60 -20.58
N LEU A 31 -8.09 -0.73 -20.46
CA LEU A 31 -6.95 -1.48 -19.96
C LEU A 31 -6.25 -2.28 -21.08
N GLY A 32 -6.48 -1.92 -22.34
CA GLY A 32 -5.87 -2.55 -23.51
C GLY A 32 -6.32 -4.00 -23.74
N ASN A 33 -5.61 -4.73 -24.60
CA ASN A 33 -6.00 -6.07 -24.99
C ASN A 33 -5.72 -7.09 -23.87
N PRO A 34 -6.74 -7.75 -23.29
CA PRO A 34 -6.55 -8.70 -22.21
C PRO A 34 -5.67 -9.90 -22.59
N SER A 35 -5.58 -10.26 -23.88
CA SER A 35 -4.70 -11.35 -24.31
C SER A 35 -3.21 -11.04 -24.17
N CYS A 36 -2.83 -9.78 -23.93
CA CYS A 36 -1.44 -9.37 -23.77
C CYS A 36 -0.93 -9.50 -22.32
N TRP A 37 -1.82 -9.69 -21.35
CA TRP A 37 -1.50 -9.58 -19.92
C TRP A 37 -1.16 -10.94 -19.30
N GLU A 38 -0.05 -11.52 -19.76
CA GLU A 38 0.51 -12.76 -19.21
C GLU A 38 1.84 -12.51 -18.47
N GLY A 39 2.04 -13.25 -17.36
CA GLY A 39 3.26 -13.18 -16.55
C GLY A 39 3.51 -11.77 -16.00
N PRO A 40 4.67 -11.14 -16.22
CA PRO A 40 4.96 -9.78 -15.73
C PRO A 40 4.34 -8.67 -16.59
N ARG A 41 3.66 -9.01 -17.69
CA ARG A 41 2.98 -8.02 -18.53
C ARG A 41 1.65 -7.62 -17.92
N SER A 42 1.44 -6.33 -17.85
CA SER A 42 0.15 -5.73 -17.54
C SER A 42 0.02 -4.43 -18.30
N PHE A 43 -1.20 -3.91 -18.45
CA PHE A 43 -1.41 -2.56 -18.96
C PHE A 43 -0.53 -1.53 -18.25
N GLN A 44 -0.44 -1.63 -16.91
CA GLN A 44 0.35 -0.72 -16.08
C GLN A 44 1.85 -0.80 -16.40
N THR A 45 2.39 -2.01 -16.55
CA THR A 45 3.81 -2.24 -16.82
C THR A 45 4.18 -1.86 -18.25
N CYS A 46 3.28 -2.06 -19.21
CA CYS A 46 3.59 -2.08 -20.64
C CYS A 46 3.07 -0.88 -21.43
N CYS A 47 1.83 -0.44 -21.18
CA CYS A 47 1.21 0.60 -22.01
C CYS A 47 1.54 2.03 -21.55
N LEU A 48 1.95 2.19 -20.30
CA LEU A 48 2.17 3.51 -19.74
C LEU A 48 3.56 4.06 -20.09
N PRO A 49 3.70 5.38 -20.34
CA PRO A 49 5.00 5.98 -20.62
C PRO A 49 6.02 5.69 -19.51
N ALA A 50 7.19 5.22 -19.91
CA ALA A 50 8.25 4.82 -19.02
C ALA A 50 9.61 5.24 -19.58
N SER A 51 10.49 5.72 -18.71
CA SER A 51 11.90 5.93 -19.06
C SER A 51 12.60 4.58 -19.10
N TYR A 52 13.17 4.21 -20.24
CA TYR A 52 13.93 2.96 -20.39
C TYR A 52 15.41 3.25 -20.58
N GLU A 53 16.25 2.53 -19.84
CA GLU A 53 17.71 2.58 -19.97
C GLU A 53 18.28 1.17 -20.05
N ALA A 54 18.70 0.74 -21.24
CA ALA A 54 19.27 -0.60 -21.45
C ALA A 54 20.57 -0.85 -20.65
N ALA A 55 21.26 0.22 -20.21
CA ALA A 55 22.44 0.07 -19.36
C ALA A 55 22.09 -0.50 -17.98
N CYS A 56 20.95 -0.10 -17.39
CA CYS A 56 20.44 -0.64 -16.11
C CYS A 56 20.41 -2.16 -16.11
N TRP A 57 19.76 -2.75 -17.11
CA TRP A 57 19.49 -4.18 -17.14
C TRP A 57 20.72 -5.01 -17.53
N ARG A 58 21.64 -4.42 -18.31
CA ARG A 58 22.96 -5.03 -18.54
C ARG A 58 23.77 -5.10 -17.25
N GLU A 59 23.83 -4.02 -16.48
CA GLU A 59 24.54 -3.99 -15.20
C GLU A 59 23.95 -4.98 -14.20
N ALA A 60 22.62 -5.05 -14.07
CA ALA A 60 21.95 -6.03 -13.21
C ALA A 60 22.31 -7.46 -13.60
N ARG A 61 22.25 -7.79 -14.90
CA ARG A 61 22.58 -9.12 -15.42
C ARG A 61 24.04 -9.48 -15.17
N ASP A 62 24.97 -8.56 -15.42
CA ASP A 62 26.40 -8.76 -15.16
C ASP A 62 26.65 -8.99 -13.67
N PHE A 63 25.99 -8.23 -12.79
CA PHE A 63 26.13 -8.39 -11.36
C PHE A 63 25.56 -9.74 -10.87
N LEU A 64 24.41 -10.18 -11.38
CA LEU A 64 23.87 -11.51 -11.11
C LEU A 64 24.86 -12.64 -11.46
N ARG A 65 25.57 -12.54 -12.59
CA ARG A 65 26.59 -13.52 -13.00
C ARG A 65 27.78 -13.60 -12.05
N THR A 66 28.08 -12.51 -11.34
CA THR A 66 29.19 -12.48 -10.37
C THR A 66 28.83 -13.06 -9.01
N GLN A 67 27.56 -13.36 -8.74
CA GLN A 67 27.12 -13.88 -7.45
C GLN A 67 27.56 -15.33 -7.25
N THR A 68 28.29 -15.59 -6.16
CA THR A 68 28.83 -16.93 -5.83
C THR A 68 27.76 -17.97 -5.53
N LEU A 69 26.59 -17.55 -5.03
CA LEU A 69 25.50 -18.45 -4.63
C LEU A 69 24.63 -18.87 -5.81
N LEU A 70 24.56 -18.05 -6.85
CA LEU A 70 23.60 -18.18 -7.95
C LEU A 70 24.20 -17.77 -9.33
N PRO A 71 25.42 -18.18 -9.70
CA PRO A 71 26.07 -17.66 -10.92
C PRO A 71 25.33 -18.06 -12.20
N SER A 72 24.59 -19.17 -12.21
CA SER A 72 23.78 -19.62 -13.34
C SER A 72 22.39 -18.97 -13.42
N LEU A 73 22.03 -18.11 -12.46
CA LEU A 73 20.69 -17.51 -12.40
C LEU A 73 20.45 -16.50 -13.52
N ALA A 74 21.44 -15.67 -13.82
CA ALA A 74 21.37 -14.69 -14.92
C ALA A 74 21.15 -15.35 -16.29
N ASP A 75 21.58 -16.62 -16.41
CA ASP A 75 21.50 -17.39 -17.64
C ASP A 75 20.29 -18.35 -17.65
N LYS A 76 19.45 -18.35 -16.60
CA LYS A 76 18.16 -19.06 -16.64
C LYS A 76 17.27 -18.38 -17.66
N GLU A 77 16.67 -19.16 -18.56
CA GLU A 77 15.71 -18.70 -19.58
C GLU A 77 14.61 -17.81 -18.98
N VAL A 78 14.20 -18.14 -17.77
CA VAL A 78 13.23 -17.40 -16.95
C VAL A 78 13.63 -15.93 -16.69
N LEU A 79 14.92 -15.58 -16.61
CA LEU A 79 15.42 -14.20 -16.45
C LEU A 79 16.11 -13.67 -17.72
N ALA A 80 15.92 -14.33 -18.87
CA ALA A 80 16.59 -13.96 -20.11
C ALA A 80 16.16 -12.56 -20.60
N THR A 81 14.89 -12.20 -20.43
CA THR A 81 14.34 -10.91 -20.86
C THR A 81 14.55 -9.82 -19.80
N ASP A 82 14.76 -8.58 -20.25
CA ASP A 82 14.85 -7.44 -19.33
C ASP A 82 13.54 -7.23 -18.54
N LEU A 83 12.38 -7.62 -19.09
CA LEU A 83 11.09 -7.53 -18.38
C LEU A 83 11.03 -8.49 -17.18
N ASN A 84 11.46 -9.74 -17.37
CA ASN A 84 11.50 -10.71 -16.27
C ASN A 84 12.57 -10.30 -15.25
N LEU A 85 13.70 -9.77 -15.72
CA LEU A 85 14.74 -9.20 -14.87
C LEU A 85 14.20 -8.01 -14.06
N ALA A 86 13.41 -7.12 -14.65
CA ALA A 86 12.77 -6.01 -13.93
C ALA A 86 11.80 -6.51 -12.86
N HIS A 87 10.94 -7.48 -13.19
CA HIS A 87 10.00 -8.08 -12.24
C HIS A 87 10.73 -8.79 -11.08
N PHE A 88 11.91 -9.36 -11.31
CA PHE A 88 12.76 -9.94 -10.28
C PHE A 88 13.49 -8.86 -9.46
N CYS A 89 14.28 -8.01 -10.12
CA CYS A 89 15.18 -7.05 -9.49
C CYS A 89 14.50 -5.85 -8.82
N CYS A 90 13.24 -5.56 -9.15
CA CYS A 90 12.51 -4.40 -8.62
C CYS A 90 11.59 -4.72 -7.45
N ARG A 91 11.87 -5.80 -6.71
CA ARG A 91 11.21 -6.13 -5.45
C ARG A 91 11.94 -5.46 -4.28
N PRO A 92 11.34 -4.44 -3.62
CA PRO A 92 11.96 -3.76 -2.48
C PRO A 92 12.16 -4.73 -1.31
N GLY A 93 13.15 -4.47 -0.46
CA GLY A 93 13.39 -5.25 0.76
C GLY A 93 13.72 -6.74 0.56
N SER A 94 13.80 -7.17 -0.71
CA SER A 94 13.96 -8.57 -1.09
C SER A 94 15.41 -8.87 -1.41
N PHE A 95 15.79 -10.13 -1.17
CA PHE A 95 17.07 -10.68 -1.63
C PHE A 95 17.32 -10.38 -3.12
N SER A 96 16.28 -10.39 -3.96
CA SER A 96 16.43 -10.10 -5.40
C SER A 96 16.96 -8.70 -5.71
N ALA A 97 16.54 -7.65 -4.99
CA ALA A 97 17.07 -6.31 -5.22
C ALA A 97 18.55 -6.22 -4.79
N GLU A 98 18.91 -6.81 -3.64
CA GLU A 98 20.30 -6.85 -3.16
C GLU A 98 21.23 -7.58 -4.14
N VAL A 99 20.72 -8.66 -4.76
CA VAL A 99 21.45 -9.53 -5.69
C VAL A 99 21.56 -8.91 -7.08
N CYS A 100 20.61 -8.07 -7.50
CA CYS A 100 20.69 -7.34 -8.77
C CYS A 100 21.49 -6.04 -8.68
N TRP A 101 21.41 -5.35 -7.55
CA TRP A 101 21.91 -3.97 -7.44
C TRP A 101 23.03 -3.77 -6.42
N GLY A 102 23.44 -4.83 -5.72
CA GLY A 102 24.62 -4.87 -4.87
C GLY A 102 24.55 -3.98 -3.65
N GLY A 103 24.16 -4.54 -2.49
CA GLY A 103 24.33 -3.88 -1.20
C GLY A 103 25.80 -3.54 -0.90
N GLU A 104 26.03 -2.42 -0.19
CA GLU A 104 27.25 -1.77 0.38
C GLU A 104 28.63 -1.86 -0.30
N SER A 105 28.92 -2.86 -1.12
CA SER A 105 30.29 -3.25 -1.42
C SER A 105 30.78 -2.88 -2.81
N ARG A 106 29.94 -2.82 -3.87
CA ARG A 106 30.43 -2.48 -5.24
C ARG A 106 29.43 -1.82 -6.21
N GLY A 107 28.19 -1.51 -5.81
CA GLY A 107 27.30 -0.66 -6.62
C GLY A 107 27.73 0.81 -6.48
N LYS A 108 27.96 1.52 -7.58
CA LYS A 108 28.27 2.95 -7.55
C LYS A 108 27.13 3.70 -6.83
N GLY A 109 27.41 4.12 -5.59
CA GLY A 109 26.56 4.99 -4.77
C GLY A 109 25.34 4.27 -4.17
N LEU A 110 25.49 3.73 -2.97
CA LEU A 110 24.33 3.69 -2.08
C LEU A 110 23.93 5.13 -1.74
N VAL A 111 22.66 5.31 -1.39
CA VAL A 111 22.30 6.40 -0.48
C VAL A 111 23.03 6.13 0.83
N GLN A 112 24.23 6.69 0.98
CA GLN A 112 25.01 6.61 2.21
C GLN A 112 24.39 7.58 3.24
N GLU A 113 23.14 7.32 3.64
CA GLU A 113 22.53 7.97 4.80
C GLU A 113 22.26 6.88 5.83
N GLN A 114 23.02 6.93 6.93
CA GLN A 114 22.74 6.12 8.11
C GLN A 114 21.60 6.80 8.87
N VAL A 115 20.54 6.04 9.16
CA VAL A 115 19.42 6.51 9.99
C VAL A 115 19.39 5.59 11.21
N ASP A 116 19.64 6.14 12.40
CA ASP A 116 19.65 5.40 13.67
C ASP A 116 20.53 4.13 13.67
N GLY A 117 21.60 4.11 12.85
CA GLY A 117 22.51 2.97 12.71
C GLY A 117 22.04 1.86 11.74
N MET A 118 20.94 2.04 11.03
CA MET A 118 20.49 1.14 9.95
C MET A 118 20.66 1.77 8.56
N ALA A 119 21.10 0.97 7.59
CA ALA A 119 21.25 1.39 6.20
C ALA A 119 19.90 1.32 5.47
N LEU A 120 19.59 2.32 4.64
CA LEU A 120 18.49 2.24 3.68
C LEU A 120 18.69 1.02 2.78
N ASN A 121 17.68 0.16 2.66
CA ASN A 121 17.76 -1.04 1.81
C ASN A 121 17.47 -0.72 0.33
N MET A 122 18.04 0.37 -0.20
CA MET A 122 17.90 0.79 -1.60
C MET A 122 19.21 1.38 -2.13
N SER A 123 19.64 0.94 -3.31
CA SER A 123 20.76 1.55 -4.04
C SER A 123 20.28 2.59 -5.05
N LEU A 124 21.17 3.50 -5.48
CA LEU A 124 20.87 4.46 -6.55
C LEU A 124 20.36 3.73 -7.80
N ARG A 125 21.00 2.61 -8.18
CA ARG A 125 20.58 1.80 -9.33
C ARG A 125 19.19 1.21 -9.17
N TYR A 126 18.84 0.74 -7.98
CA TYR A 126 17.47 0.28 -7.74
C TYR A 126 16.46 1.40 -8.05
N VAL A 127 16.70 2.62 -7.55
CA VAL A 127 15.79 3.75 -7.79
C VAL A 127 15.74 4.17 -9.26
N GLU A 128 16.88 4.28 -9.93
CA GLU A 128 16.98 4.64 -11.35
C GLU A 128 16.31 3.61 -12.27
N CYS A 129 16.36 2.32 -11.94
CA CYS A 129 15.88 1.28 -12.83
C CYS A 129 14.45 0.81 -12.51
N CYS A 130 14.00 0.96 -11.26
CA CYS A 130 12.72 0.41 -10.78
C CYS A 130 11.57 1.42 -10.65
N PHE A 131 11.83 2.70 -10.97
CA PHE A 131 10.81 3.76 -11.03
C PHE A 131 10.79 4.46 -12.41
N PRO A 132 10.65 3.71 -13.51
CA PRO A 132 10.78 4.27 -14.84
C PRO A 132 9.61 5.20 -15.22
N ARG A 133 8.40 4.96 -14.68
CA ARG A 133 7.24 5.81 -14.98
C ARG A 133 7.32 7.13 -14.22
N LEU A 134 7.72 7.10 -12.95
CA LEU A 134 7.93 8.30 -12.15
C LEU A 134 8.96 9.21 -12.82
N GLN A 135 10.07 8.65 -13.31
CA GLN A 135 11.07 9.42 -14.07
C GLN A 135 10.56 10.04 -15.36
N ALA A 136 9.62 9.38 -16.05
CA ALA A 136 8.96 9.95 -17.21
C ALA A 136 7.99 11.06 -16.79
N ALA A 137 7.18 10.81 -15.76
CA ALA A 137 6.13 11.71 -15.29
C ALA A 137 6.68 12.99 -14.64
N LEU A 138 7.82 12.93 -13.95
CA LEU A 138 8.51 14.09 -13.37
C LEU A 138 8.97 15.12 -14.42
N LYS A 139 9.01 14.74 -15.71
CA LYS A 139 9.38 15.62 -16.84
C LYS A 139 8.17 16.25 -17.52
N THR A 140 6.96 15.93 -17.06
CA THR A 140 5.69 16.38 -17.64
C THR A 140 4.86 17.11 -16.59
N GLU A 141 3.83 17.83 -17.01
CA GLU A 141 2.90 18.45 -16.06
C GLU A 141 2.08 17.37 -15.32
N PRO A 142 1.88 17.52 -14.00
CA PRO A 142 1.07 16.58 -13.25
C PRO A 142 -0.41 16.70 -13.65
N PRO A 143 -1.21 15.63 -13.44
CA PRO A 143 -2.64 15.66 -13.66
C PRO A 143 -3.32 16.87 -12.98
N LYS A 144 -4.28 17.47 -13.69
CA LYS A 144 -4.98 18.69 -13.22
C LYS A 144 -5.62 18.54 -11.84
N TRP A 145 -6.08 17.33 -11.51
CA TRP A 145 -6.68 17.06 -10.20
C TRP A 145 -5.65 17.17 -9.07
N MET A 146 -4.40 16.75 -9.29
CA MET A 146 -3.32 16.87 -8.30
C MET A 146 -3.03 18.34 -8.01
N GLN A 147 -2.88 19.15 -9.07
CA GLN A 147 -2.66 20.59 -8.96
C GLN A 147 -3.81 21.26 -8.20
N ALA A 148 -5.07 20.94 -8.55
CA ALA A 148 -6.23 21.50 -7.89
C ALA A 148 -6.32 21.13 -6.39
N GLN A 149 -5.93 19.91 -6.02
CA GLN A 149 -5.88 19.48 -4.61
C GLN A 149 -4.80 20.25 -3.86
N ILE A 150 -3.57 20.24 -4.36
CA ILE A 150 -2.41 20.88 -3.73
C ILE A 150 -2.65 22.39 -3.59
N SER A 151 -3.14 23.06 -4.64
CA SER A 151 -3.45 24.49 -4.58
C SER A 151 -4.55 24.81 -3.57
N GLN A 152 -5.60 23.99 -3.49
CA GLN A 152 -6.67 24.20 -2.49
C GLN A 152 -6.13 24.08 -1.07
N ASP A 153 -5.32 23.07 -0.78
CA ASP A 153 -4.82 22.83 0.57
C ASP A 153 -3.80 23.91 1.00
N LEU A 154 -3.05 24.47 0.04
CA LEU A 154 -2.06 25.52 0.31
C LEU A 154 -2.61 26.95 0.26
N GLN A 155 -3.79 27.20 -0.30
CA GLN A 155 -4.27 28.57 -0.61
C GLN A 155 -4.38 29.52 0.59
N HIS A 156 -4.48 28.98 1.82
CA HIS A 156 -4.65 29.77 3.04
C HIS A 156 -3.36 29.96 3.83
N TRP A 157 -2.27 29.31 3.42
CA TRP A 157 -1.00 29.37 4.14
C TRP A 157 -0.11 30.48 3.59
N ALA A 158 0.33 31.35 4.48
CA ALA A 158 1.33 32.38 4.16
C ALA A 158 2.75 31.80 4.27
N PRO A 159 3.75 32.40 3.59
CA PRO A 159 5.14 32.03 3.78
C PRO A 159 5.58 32.12 5.25
N LEU A 160 6.20 31.05 5.75
CA LEU A 160 6.71 30.92 7.11
C LEU A 160 8.23 30.93 7.13
N ASN A 161 8.79 31.16 8.31
CA ASN A 161 10.22 31.03 8.58
C ASN A 161 10.50 29.95 9.63
N THR A 162 11.77 29.59 9.80
CA THR A 162 12.19 28.54 10.76
C THR A 162 11.74 28.81 12.20
N SER A 163 11.64 30.07 12.62
CA SER A 163 11.19 30.39 13.99
C SER A 163 9.70 30.11 14.23
N ASP A 164 8.87 30.15 13.18
CA ASP A 164 7.46 29.76 13.25
C ASP A 164 7.34 28.24 13.46
N LEU A 165 8.18 27.46 12.78
CA LEU A 165 8.26 26.00 12.94
C LEU A 165 8.80 25.62 14.33
N ASP A 166 9.83 26.31 14.81
CA ASP A 166 10.39 26.10 16.16
C ASP A 166 9.39 26.49 17.26
N ALA A 167 8.56 27.52 17.03
CA ALA A 167 7.48 27.89 17.93
C ALA A 167 6.38 26.83 17.96
N PHE A 168 6.01 26.28 16.80
CA PHE A 168 5.06 25.17 16.73
C PHE A 168 5.60 23.91 17.43
N GLU A 169 6.87 23.57 17.24
CA GLU A 169 7.50 22.43 17.93
C GLU A 169 7.46 22.58 19.45
N ARG A 170 7.80 23.76 19.97
CA ARG A 170 7.71 24.04 21.42
C ARG A 170 6.27 23.96 21.91
N TRP A 171 5.32 24.52 21.17
CA TRP A 171 3.91 24.43 21.50
C TRP A 171 3.42 22.98 21.55
N THR A 172 3.81 22.12 20.59
CA THR A 172 3.40 20.70 20.63
C THR A 172 3.97 19.98 21.86
N GLN A 173 5.18 20.32 22.29
CA GLN A 173 5.76 19.77 23.53
C GLN A 173 5.00 20.25 24.78
N GLU A 174 4.73 21.55 24.89
CA GLU A 174 4.02 22.16 26.02
C GLU A 174 2.56 21.68 26.12
N ALA A 175 1.90 21.47 24.98
CA ALA A 175 0.52 21.00 24.88
C ALA A 175 0.38 19.46 25.00
N GLY A 176 1.49 18.71 25.09
CA GLY A 176 1.45 17.25 25.16
C GLY A 176 1.15 16.54 23.82
N TYR A 177 1.37 17.22 22.70
CA TYR A 177 1.18 16.70 21.34
C TYR A 177 2.49 16.30 20.64
N SER A 178 3.62 16.24 21.34
CA SER A 178 4.94 15.95 20.75
C SER A 178 5.02 14.59 20.04
N THR A 179 4.17 13.63 20.40
CA THR A 179 4.08 12.32 19.73
C THR A 179 3.09 12.28 18.56
N ARG A 180 2.26 13.33 18.39
CA ARG A 180 1.26 13.42 17.31
C ARG A 180 1.80 14.09 16.06
N PHE A 181 2.90 14.83 16.16
CA PHE A 181 3.52 15.54 15.04
C PHE A 181 4.99 15.16 14.91
N CYS A 182 5.43 14.96 13.68
CA CYS A 182 6.82 14.70 13.36
C CYS A 182 7.35 15.79 12.44
N ARG A 183 8.41 16.48 12.86
CA ARG A 183 9.13 17.43 12.01
C ARG A 183 10.00 16.67 11.02
N PHE A 184 10.01 17.10 9.76
CA PHE A 184 10.87 16.62 8.70
C PHE A 184 11.70 17.77 8.16
N GLN A 185 13.00 17.52 8.01
CA GLN A 185 13.95 18.44 7.38
C GLN A 185 14.61 17.73 6.20
N VAL A 186 14.35 18.22 5.01
CA VAL A 186 14.91 17.69 3.76
C VAL A 186 15.94 18.68 3.27
N THR A 187 17.16 18.21 3.06
CA THR A 187 18.25 19.02 2.51
C THR A 187 18.97 18.26 1.41
N ARG A 188 19.91 18.92 0.73
CA ARG A 188 20.89 18.22 -0.11
C ARG A 188 21.65 17.12 0.64
N SER A 189 21.94 17.32 1.93
CA SER A 189 22.75 16.41 2.75
C SER A 189 22.00 15.21 3.33
N GLY A 190 20.68 15.29 3.39
CA GLY A 190 19.86 14.21 3.89
C GLY A 190 18.41 14.53 4.22
N VAL A 191 17.70 13.49 4.64
CA VAL A 191 16.39 13.59 5.30
C VAL A 191 16.60 13.36 6.80
N GLN A 192 16.21 14.35 7.61
CA GLN A 192 16.15 14.22 9.07
C GLN A 192 14.69 14.28 9.51
N HIS A 193 14.34 13.53 10.55
CA HIS A 193 12.99 13.56 11.13
C HIS A 193 13.03 13.24 12.63
N CYS A 194 11.88 13.37 13.31
CA CYS A 194 11.73 13.04 14.72
C CYS A 194 12.08 11.57 15.04
N GLN A 195 12.50 11.29 16.28
CA GLN A 195 12.69 9.91 16.77
C GLN A 195 11.32 9.24 16.96
N VAL A 196 11.14 8.07 16.35
CA VAL A 196 9.88 7.31 16.48
C VAL A 196 10.05 6.20 17.50
N THR A 197 9.29 6.24 18.58
CA THR A 197 9.22 5.14 19.55
C THR A 197 8.18 4.10 19.10
N LYS A 198 8.44 2.81 19.38
CA LYS A 198 7.67 1.64 18.88
C LYS A 198 6.13 1.85 18.89
N GLY A 199 5.47 1.58 17.76
CA GLY A 199 4.00 1.64 17.61
C GLY A 199 3.54 1.59 16.15
N SER A 200 2.22 1.68 15.91
CA SER A 200 1.57 1.66 14.57
C SER A 200 1.99 2.78 13.63
N HIS A 201 2.48 3.91 14.17
CA HIS A 201 2.80 5.12 13.42
C HIS A 201 4.25 5.14 12.88
N VAL A 202 5.06 4.14 13.25
CA VAL A 202 6.41 3.91 12.68
C VAL A 202 6.35 3.74 11.16
N LEU A 203 5.34 3.01 10.66
CA LEU A 203 5.19 2.74 9.22
C LEU A 203 5.02 4.00 8.39
N LEU A 204 4.26 5.00 8.87
CA LEU A 204 4.05 6.26 8.15
C LEU A 204 5.38 7.02 8.00
N ILE A 205 6.10 7.19 9.11
CA ILE A 205 7.34 7.96 9.14
C ILE A 205 8.43 7.29 8.30
N GLU A 206 8.61 5.97 8.45
CA GLU A 206 9.57 5.19 7.66
C GLU A 206 9.23 5.21 6.17
N THR A 207 7.95 5.04 5.82
CA THR A 207 7.53 5.04 4.42
C THR A 207 7.70 6.40 3.77
N LEU A 208 7.34 7.48 4.48
CA LEU A 208 7.54 8.84 3.97
C LEU A 208 9.03 9.16 3.83
N ARG A 209 9.86 8.76 4.80
CA ARG A 209 11.32 8.86 4.70
C ARG A 209 11.82 8.15 3.43
N ASP A 210 11.41 6.92 3.20
CA ASP A 210 11.86 6.13 2.03
C ASP A 210 11.38 6.76 0.72
N ALA A 211 10.15 7.29 0.68
CA ALA A 211 9.63 8.05 -0.45
C ALA A 211 10.45 9.31 -0.75
N LEU A 212 10.84 10.07 0.29
CA LEU A 212 11.69 11.26 0.14
C LEU A 212 13.07 10.91 -0.42
N HIS A 213 13.64 9.77 -0.03
CA HIS A 213 14.90 9.29 -0.59
C HIS A 213 14.78 8.91 -2.07
N VAL A 214 13.72 8.18 -2.44
CA VAL A 214 13.43 7.86 -3.86
C VAL A 214 13.33 9.16 -4.68
N LEU A 215 12.57 10.13 -4.19
CA LEU A 215 12.39 11.40 -4.89
C LEU A 215 13.70 12.18 -5.02
N ARG A 216 14.49 12.34 -3.95
CA ARG A 216 15.79 13.04 -3.97
C ARG A 216 16.78 12.45 -4.97
N LEU A 217 16.75 11.13 -5.16
CA LEU A 217 17.64 10.45 -6.11
C LEU A 217 17.21 10.64 -7.56
N LEU A 218 15.90 10.77 -7.83
CA LEU A 218 15.38 10.94 -9.18
C LEU A 218 15.35 12.40 -9.63
N THR A 219 15.14 13.33 -8.69
CA THR A 219 15.04 14.77 -8.96
C THR A 219 15.47 15.59 -7.74
N PRO A 220 16.22 16.69 -7.92
CA PRO A 220 16.56 17.57 -6.80
C PRO A 220 15.29 18.12 -6.14
N LEU A 221 15.09 17.78 -4.87
CA LEU A 221 14.07 18.42 -4.03
C LEU A 221 14.60 19.76 -3.48
N PRO A 222 13.74 20.77 -3.29
CA PRO A 222 14.10 21.96 -2.54
C PRO A 222 14.45 21.59 -1.09
N ASP A 223 15.22 22.44 -0.42
CA ASP A 223 15.36 22.34 1.03
C ASP A 223 13.99 22.63 1.66
N LEU A 224 13.56 21.78 2.59
CA LEU A 224 12.21 21.80 3.17
C LEU A 224 12.29 21.57 4.67
N ASP A 225 11.40 22.25 5.40
CA ASP A 225 11.17 22.01 6.83
C ASP A 225 9.66 22.09 7.08
N PHE A 226 9.07 20.97 7.51
CA PHE A 226 7.62 20.82 7.63
C PHE A 226 7.22 19.78 8.68
N PHE A 227 5.95 19.80 9.08
CA PHE A 227 5.39 18.82 10.01
C PHE A 227 4.47 17.83 9.31
N VAL A 228 4.46 16.61 9.83
CA VAL A 228 3.55 15.54 9.45
C VAL A 228 2.77 15.13 10.69
N SER A 229 1.45 15.02 10.57
CA SER A 229 0.61 14.41 11.61
C SER A 229 0.79 12.90 11.58
N GLN A 230 1.08 12.31 12.73
CA GLN A 230 1.18 10.87 12.92
C GLN A 230 -0.19 10.21 13.03
N ASP A 231 -1.24 10.98 13.33
CA ASP A 231 -2.61 10.48 13.40
C ASP A 231 -3.09 9.96 12.04
N GLU A 232 -3.86 8.87 12.04
CA GLU A 232 -4.46 8.34 10.81
C GLU A 232 -5.45 9.35 10.19
N ALA A 233 -6.18 10.06 11.06
CA ALA A 233 -6.97 11.25 10.72
C ALA A 233 -6.64 12.40 11.70
N MET A 234 -6.07 13.49 11.18
CA MET A 234 -5.74 14.66 11.99
C MET A 234 -7.00 15.35 12.50
N CYS A 235 -6.93 15.99 13.68
CA CYS A 235 -8.07 16.58 14.40
C CYS A 235 -9.13 15.56 14.87
N VAL A 236 -8.85 14.26 14.77
CA VAL A 236 -9.64 13.20 15.41
C VAL A 236 -8.82 12.67 16.58
N GLU A 237 -9.33 12.82 17.80
CA GLU A 237 -8.69 12.24 18.99
C GLU A 237 -9.28 10.87 19.28
N ASN A 238 -8.42 9.87 19.47
CA ASN A 238 -8.80 8.54 19.90
C ASN A 238 -8.54 8.39 21.41
N ALA A 239 -9.58 8.51 22.23
CA ALA A 239 -9.51 8.13 23.64
C ALA A 239 -9.79 6.62 23.76
N GLY A 240 -8.83 5.80 23.32
CA GLY A 240 -9.01 4.34 23.15
C GLY A 240 -9.72 3.95 21.84
N HIS A 241 -10.09 2.68 21.69
CA HIS A 241 -10.72 2.15 20.47
C HIS A 241 -12.20 2.55 20.29
N LEU A 242 -12.81 3.13 21.32
CA LEU A 242 -14.27 3.33 21.39
C LEU A 242 -14.68 4.80 21.50
N GLU A 243 -13.76 5.75 21.63
CA GLU A 243 -14.14 7.17 21.76
C GLU A 243 -13.38 8.03 20.75
N GLN A 244 -14.13 8.67 19.86
CA GLN A 244 -13.64 9.68 18.95
C GLN A 244 -14.28 11.03 19.19
N ALA A 245 -13.45 12.04 19.35
CA ALA A 245 -13.88 13.44 19.42
C ALA A 245 -13.21 14.26 18.34
N LEU A 246 -13.95 15.21 17.78
CA LEU A 246 -13.37 16.25 16.94
C LEU A 246 -12.62 17.22 17.83
N GLN A 247 -11.31 17.30 17.66
CA GLN A 247 -10.46 18.30 18.30
C GLN A 247 -10.02 19.34 17.26
N PRO A 248 -10.66 20.51 17.20
CA PRO A 248 -10.20 21.57 16.33
C PRO A 248 -8.81 22.03 16.79
N LEU A 249 -7.82 21.83 15.93
CA LEU A 249 -6.46 22.32 16.16
C LEU A 249 -6.31 23.66 15.44
N ASN A 250 -5.91 24.69 16.19
CA ASN A 250 -5.56 25.98 15.60
C ASN A 250 -4.11 25.92 15.12
N LEU A 251 -3.89 25.30 13.96
CA LEU A 251 -2.57 25.13 13.39
C LEU A 251 -1.98 26.50 12.98
N THR A 252 -0.79 26.82 13.48
CA THR A 252 -0.03 28.01 13.08
C THR A 252 0.93 27.74 11.94
N VAL A 253 1.12 26.47 11.58
CA VAL A 253 2.02 26.01 10.50
C VAL A 253 1.32 24.94 9.65
N PRO A 254 1.66 24.79 8.35
CA PRO A 254 1.13 23.73 7.52
C PRO A 254 1.60 22.37 8.02
N VAL A 255 0.65 21.45 8.23
CA VAL A 255 0.91 20.07 8.65
C VAL A 255 0.37 19.13 7.58
N LEU A 256 1.23 18.23 7.08
CA LEU A 256 0.80 17.17 6.18
C LEU A 256 0.01 16.11 6.95
N ALA A 257 -1.14 15.68 6.40
CA ALA A 257 -2.02 14.70 7.01
C ALA A 257 -2.58 13.71 5.98
N GLN A 258 -2.81 12.47 6.38
CA GLN A 258 -3.38 11.44 5.50
C GLN A 258 -4.89 11.59 5.30
N ALA A 259 -5.58 12.02 6.36
CA ALA A 259 -7.00 12.33 6.37
C ALA A 259 -7.31 13.37 7.44
N GLN A 260 -8.45 14.04 7.31
CA GLN A 260 -8.94 14.99 8.29
C GLN A 260 -10.43 15.34 8.09
N PRO A 261 -11.18 15.74 9.14
CA PRO A 261 -12.53 16.27 8.97
C PRO A 261 -12.51 17.65 8.31
N ALA A 262 -13.65 18.09 7.79
CA ALA A 262 -13.76 19.39 7.11
C ALA A 262 -13.42 20.61 7.99
N SER A 263 -13.49 20.47 9.32
CA SER A 263 -13.15 21.51 10.30
C SER A 263 -11.64 21.66 10.57
N CYS A 264 -10.82 20.79 9.98
CA CYS A 264 -9.36 20.77 10.15
C CYS A 264 -8.68 21.34 8.90
N ALA A 265 -7.50 21.95 9.06
CA ALA A 265 -6.83 22.74 8.02
C ALA A 265 -5.42 22.20 7.64
N GLY A 266 -5.20 20.90 7.75
CA GLY A 266 -4.00 20.24 7.24
C GLY A 266 -3.92 20.18 5.72
N ILE A 267 -2.77 19.76 5.22
CA ILE A 267 -2.53 19.53 3.80
C ILE A 267 -2.55 18.03 3.52
N LEU A 268 -3.36 17.60 2.56
CA LEU A 268 -3.54 16.18 2.30
C LEU A 268 -2.34 15.61 1.55
N MET A 269 -1.73 14.58 2.14
CA MET A 269 -0.67 13.78 1.54
C MET A 269 -1.15 12.35 1.23
N PRO A 270 -0.46 11.61 0.34
CA PRO A 270 -0.79 10.22 0.09
C PRO A 270 -0.71 9.39 1.38
N TRP A 271 -1.59 8.40 1.50
CA TRP A 271 -1.55 7.48 2.65
C TRP A 271 -0.26 6.67 2.62
N TRP A 272 0.23 6.24 3.80
CA TRP A 272 1.44 5.41 3.88
C TRP A 272 1.32 4.15 3.02
N ALA A 273 0.13 3.54 2.94
CA ALA A 273 -0.11 2.34 2.13
C ALA A 273 0.16 2.55 0.63
N PHE A 274 -0.08 3.76 0.11
CA PHE A 274 0.18 4.14 -1.28
C PHE A 274 1.65 4.46 -1.56
N LEU A 275 2.42 4.79 -0.51
CA LEU A 275 3.85 5.08 -0.60
C LEU A 275 4.72 3.85 -0.25
N GLN A 276 4.16 2.87 0.45
CA GLN A 276 4.89 1.68 0.86
C GLN A 276 5.01 0.70 -0.31
N GLN A 277 6.25 0.51 -0.75
CA GLN A 277 6.55 -0.22 -1.98
C GLN A 277 6.15 -1.71 -1.88
N ASP A 278 6.48 -2.36 -0.77
CA ASP A 278 6.17 -3.79 -0.55
C ASP A 278 4.67 -4.04 -0.49
N TRP A 279 3.95 -3.19 0.24
CA TRP A 279 2.50 -3.25 0.36
C TRP A 279 1.86 -3.11 -1.02
N THR A 280 2.13 -1.99 -1.71
CA THR A 280 1.57 -1.70 -3.04
C THR A 280 1.81 -2.87 -3.99
N ARG A 281 3.07 -3.33 -4.13
CA ARG A 281 3.43 -4.40 -5.06
C ARG A 281 2.75 -5.73 -4.73
N ARG A 282 2.67 -6.11 -3.44
CA ARG A 282 2.02 -7.36 -3.03
C ARG A 282 0.58 -7.44 -3.53
N TYR A 283 -0.19 -6.36 -3.39
CA TYR A 283 -1.57 -6.35 -3.86
C TYR A 283 -1.67 -6.18 -5.38
N THR A 284 -0.92 -5.26 -5.99
CA THR A 284 -1.02 -5.03 -7.45
C THR A 284 -0.59 -6.25 -8.25
N ASP A 285 0.51 -6.90 -7.87
CA ASP A 285 1.03 -8.07 -8.60
C ASP A 285 0.12 -9.28 -8.41
N LYS A 286 -0.37 -9.50 -7.20
CA LYS A 286 -1.23 -10.66 -6.89
C LYS A 286 -2.60 -10.52 -7.54
N LEU A 287 -3.21 -9.34 -7.48
CA LEU A 287 -4.48 -9.06 -8.17
C LEU A 287 -4.33 -9.12 -9.69
N ALA A 288 -3.22 -8.63 -10.25
CA ALA A 288 -2.98 -8.70 -11.69
C ALA A 288 -2.90 -10.15 -12.21
N ARG A 289 -2.42 -11.10 -11.39
CA ARG A 289 -2.32 -12.53 -11.74
C ARG A 289 -3.64 -13.29 -11.57
N SER A 290 -4.47 -12.85 -10.62
CA SER A 290 -5.73 -13.51 -10.29
C SER A 290 -6.95 -12.90 -10.99
N ARG A 291 -6.75 -12.14 -12.08
CA ARG A 291 -7.84 -11.44 -12.79
C ARG A 291 -8.96 -12.40 -13.18
N VAL A 292 -10.18 -11.99 -12.89
CA VAL A 292 -11.41 -12.69 -13.26
C VAL A 292 -12.15 -11.84 -14.30
N PRO A 293 -12.45 -12.36 -15.51
CA PRO A 293 -13.23 -11.64 -16.51
C PRO A 293 -14.59 -11.18 -15.94
N TRP A 294 -15.01 -9.96 -16.30
CA TRP A 294 -16.27 -9.36 -15.82
C TRP A 294 -17.48 -10.31 -15.91
N GLU A 295 -17.57 -11.09 -16.99
CA GLU A 295 -18.72 -11.98 -17.22
C GLU A 295 -18.74 -13.23 -16.34
N LYS A 296 -17.60 -13.54 -15.71
CA LYS A 296 -17.48 -14.64 -14.74
C LYS A 296 -17.69 -14.17 -13.31
N LYS A 297 -17.66 -12.87 -13.05
CA LYS A 297 -17.89 -12.32 -11.71
C LYS A 297 -19.36 -12.44 -11.31
N ALA A 298 -19.62 -12.85 -10.07
CA ALA A 298 -20.95 -12.91 -9.49
C ALA A 298 -21.56 -11.50 -9.33
N SER A 299 -22.81 -11.33 -9.76
CA SER A 299 -23.60 -10.10 -9.56
C SER A 299 -24.09 -9.98 -8.11
N LYS A 300 -23.16 -9.92 -7.17
CA LYS A 300 -23.42 -9.88 -5.72
C LYS A 300 -22.46 -8.89 -5.06
N LEU A 301 -22.96 -8.13 -4.09
CA LEU A 301 -22.15 -7.23 -3.27
C LEU A 301 -21.39 -8.01 -2.22
N PHE A 302 -20.07 -7.89 -2.22
CA PHE A 302 -19.18 -8.65 -1.35
C PHE A 302 -18.38 -7.76 -0.41
N TRP A 303 -18.26 -8.21 0.84
CA TRP A 303 -17.43 -7.56 1.84
C TRP A 303 -16.93 -8.51 2.93
N ARG A 304 -15.66 -8.32 3.32
CA ARG A 304 -15.04 -8.96 4.49
C ARG A 304 -14.18 -7.92 5.20
N GLY A 305 -14.41 -7.72 6.49
CA GLY A 305 -13.60 -6.80 7.30
C GLY A 305 -13.92 -6.89 8.78
N SER A 306 -13.13 -6.24 9.61
CA SER A 306 -13.36 -6.22 11.05
C SER A 306 -14.49 -5.25 11.43
N ASP A 307 -14.93 -5.38 12.67
CA ASP A 307 -15.91 -4.52 13.34
C ASP A 307 -15.30 -3.22 13.88
N THR A 308 -14.16 -2.76 13.30
CA THR A 308 -13.45 -1.53 13.69
C THR A 308 -14.20 -0.24 13.36
N HIS A 309 -15.52 -0.29 13.17
CA HIS A 309 -16.28 0.83 12.66
C HIS A 309 -16.53 1.89 13.74
N CYS A 310 -16.27 3.15 13.40
CA CYS A 310 -16.51 4.29 14.27
C CYS A 310 -17.00 5.47 13.43
N LEU A 311 -18.14 6.04 13.81
CA LEU A 311 -18.67 7.26 13.20
C LEU A 311 -18.21 8.48 13.99
N LEU A 312 -17.78 9.53 13.29
CA LEU A 312 -17.53 10.82 13.92
C LEU A 312 -18.82 11.33 14.61
N PRO A 313 -18.71 12.10 15.71
CA PRO A 313 -19.88 12.62 16.41
C PRO A 313 -20.86 13.35 15.47
N GLY A 314 -22.14 12.98 15.54
CA GLY A 314 -23.22 13.58 14.74
C GLY A 314 -23.48 12.92 13.37
N SER A 315 -22.84 11.78 13.05
CA SER A 315 -23.03 11.10 11.76
C SER A 315 -24.31 10.24 11.67
N CYS A 316 -24.92 9.90 12.82
CA CYS A 316 -26.31 9.41 12.86
C CYS A 316 -27.20 10.50 13.45
N GLY A 317 -28.20 10.97 12.70
CA GLY A 317 -29.02 12.11 13.12
C GLY A 317 -30.45 12.14 12.59
N GLU A 318 -30.81 11.39 11.56
CA GLU A 318 -32.22 11.29 11.15
C GLU A 318 -32.92 10.20 11.97
N GLY A 319 -33.63 10.61 13.02
CA GLY A 319 -34.41 9.71 13.88
C GLY A 319 -34.13 9.81 15.39
N GLY A 320 -33.21 10.69 15.82
CA GLY A 320 -33.03 11.04 17.24
C GLY A 320 -32.10 10.14 18.06
N LEU A 321 -31.40 9.16 17.46
CA LEU A 321 -30.29 8.46 18.11
C LEU A 321 -28.94 8.98 17.60
N ALA A 322 -28.14 9.52 18.52
CA ALA A 322 -26.74 9.83 18.26
C ALA A 322 -25.91 8.53 18.29
N CYS A 323 -25.38 8.11 17.14
CA CYS A 323 -24.32 7.11 17.10
C CYS A 323 -22.99 7.83 17.40
N SER A 324 -22.44 7.53 18.56
CA SER A 324 -21.03 7.78 18.88
C SER A 324 -20.35 6.41 18.95
N CYS A 325 -19.05 6.35 18.72
CA CYS A 325 -18.29 5.11 18.89
C CYS A 325 -18.39 4.58 20.33
N ALA A 326 -18.60 5.49 21.29
CA ALA A 326 -18.81 5.15 22.70
C ALA A 326 -20.06 4.29 22.92
N ASN A 327 -21.00 4.36 21.97
CA ASN A 327 -22.28 3.66 21.99
C ASN A 327 -22.22 2.33 21.21
N PHE A 328 -21.04 1.88 20.73
CA PHE A 328 -20.91 0.60 20.03
C PHE A 328 -20.99 -0.58 21.01
N SER A 329 -22.22 -1.02 21.29
CA SER A 329 -22.58 -2.02 22.30
C SER A 329 -23.46 -3.13 21.74
N ALA A 330 -23.66 -4.21 22.50
CA ALA A 330 -24.56 -5.31 22.13
C ALA A 330 -26.01 -4.86 21.82
N GLN A 331 -26.45 -3.72 22.36
CA GLN A 331 -27.79 -3.18 22.14
C GLN A 331 -27.88 -2.28 20.89
N GLN A 332 -26.77 -1.68 20.47
CA GLN A 332 -26.76 -0.62 19.46
C GLN A 332 -25.89 -0.92 18.24
N TRP A 333 -25.12 -2.03 18.25
CA TRP A 333 -24.19 -2.38 17.16
C TRP A 333 -24.85 -2.37 15.77
N MET A 334 -26.13 -2.75 15.66
CA MET A 334 -26.88 -2.79 14.40
C MET A 334 -27.06 -1.42 13.73
N GLN A 335 -26.82 -0.31 14.44
CA GLN A 335 -26.95 1.04 13.90
C GLN A 335 -25.73 1.47 13.08
N PHE A 336 -24.62 0.75 13.22
CA PHE A 336 -23.35 1.15 12.65
C PHE A 336 -23.18 0.58 11.22
N PRO A 337 -22.66 1.36 10.26
CA PRO A 337 -22.47 0.98 8.86
C PRO A 337 -21.98 -0.44 8.59
N ARG A 338 -20.85 -0.88 9.17
CA ARG A 338 -20.33 -2.24 8.93
C ARG A 338 -21.28 -3.33 9.44
N SER A 339 -21.95 -3.08 10.56
CA SER A 339 -23.00 -3.95 11.09
C SER A 339 -24.22 -4.00 10.18
N ARG A 340 -24.70 -2.84 9.71
CA ARG A 340 -25.82 -2.75 8.75
C ARG A 340 -25.50 -3.51 7.47
N LEU A 341 -24.28 -3.39 6.96
CA LEU A 341 -23.80 -4.14 5.80
C LEU A 341 -23.91 -5.65 6.00
N VAL A 342 -23.44 -6.16 7.15
CA VAL A 342 -23.55 -7.58 7.51
C VAL A 342 -25.01 -8.02 7.69
N LEU A 343 -25.85 -7.17 8.30
CA LEU A 343 -27.30 -7.42 8.42
C LEU A 343 -27.99 -7.49 7.05
N TYR A 344 -27.59 -6.65 6.08
CA TYR A 344 -28.10 -6.75 4.72
C TYR A 344 -27.75 -8.08 4.07
N SER A 345 -26.65 -8.74 4.45
CA SER A 345 -26.35 -10.11 4.00
C SER A 345 -27.35 -11.14 4.53
N MET A 346 -27.90 -10.94 5.73
CA MET A 346 -28.96 -11.79 6.27
C MET A 346 -30.32 -11.52 5.60
N LEU A 347 -30.61 -10.25 5.31
CA LEU A 347 -31.90 -9.83 4.76
C LEU A 347 -32.01 -10.05 3.25
N MET A 348 -30.88 -9.95 2.54
CA MET A 348 -30.81 -10.09 1.08
C MET A 348 -29.65 -11.03 0.69
N PRO A 349 -29.68 -12.31 1.12
CA PRO A 349 -28.56 -13.23 0.97
C PRO A 349 -28.21 -13.55 -0.48
N ASP A 350 -29.13 -13.35 -1.43
CA ASP A 350 -28.87 -13.50 -2.87
C ASP A 350 -28.12 -12.30 -3.47
N LYS A 351 -28.18 -11.14 -2.80
CA LYS A 351 -27.66 -9.86 -3.30
C LYS A 351 -26.43 -9.37 -2.54
N VAL A 352 -26.30 -9.72 -1.26
CA VAL A 352 -25.23 -9.27 -0.37
C VAL A 352 -24.58 -10.46 0.32
N ASP A 353 -23.26 -10.55 0.20
CA ASP A 353 -22.39 -11.45 0.97
C ASP A 353 -21.40 -10.61 1.77
N ALA A 354 -21.79 -10.27 2.99
CA ALA A 354 -20.98 -9.48 3.90
C ALA A 354 -20.86 -10.19 5.25
N LYS A 355 -19.63 -10.35 5.72
CA LYS A 355 -19.33 -10.96 7.02
C LYS A 355 -18.16 -10.26 7.69
N PHE A 356 -18.16 -10.27 9.01
CA PHE A 356 -17.00 -9.85 9.80
C PHE A 356 -15.86 -10.87 9.70
N THR A 357 -14.63 -10.40 9.85
CA THR A 357 -13.44 -11.25 10.00
C THR A 357 -13.47 -12.04 11.30
N LYS A 358 -12.67 -13.11 11.39
CA LYS A 358 -12.54 -13.91 12.63
C LYS A 358 -11.96 -13.11 13.80
N ASP A 359 -11.14 -12.11 13.51
CA ASP A 359 -10.51 -11.23 14.50
C ASP A 359 -11.46 -10.09 14.89
N VAL A 360 -12.37 -10.38 15.82
CA VAL A 360 -13.32 -9.41 16.38
C VAL A 360 -12.60 -8.46 17.34
N VAL A 361 -12.71 -7.16 17.09
CA VAL A 361 -12.10 -6.10 17.89
C VAL A 361 -12.95 -5.79 19.11
N ASN A 362 -14.28 -5.67 18.96
CA ASN A 362 -15.19 -5.50 20.10
C ASN A 362 -15.56 -6.87 20.70
N ARG A 363 -14.78 -7.30 21.69
CA ARG A 363 -14.92 -8.63 22.32
C ARG A 363 -16.31 -8.90 22.90
N GLU A 364 -17.06 -7.87 23.31
CA GLU A 364 -18.43 -8.05 23.82
C GLU A 364 -19.40 -8.54 22.75
N LEU A 365 -19.11 -8.25 21.46
CA LEU A 365 -19.93 -8.66 20.32
C LEU A 365 -19.56 -10.03 19.77
N LEU A 366 -18.47 -10.65 20.25
CA LEU A 366 -17.98 -11.93 19.73
C LEU A 366 -19.06 -13.03 19.78
N GLU A 367 -19.74 -13.18 20.91
CA GLU A 367 -20.80 -14.20 21.05
C GLU A 367 -22.05 -13.85 20.25
N VAL A 368 -22.36 -12.55 20.10
CA VAL A 368 -23.46 -12.10 19.23
C VAL A 368 -23.16 -12.49 17.78
N PHE A 369 -21.96 -12.15 17.30
CA PHE A 369 -21.56 -12.43 15.92
C PHE A 369 -21.45 -13.93 15.63
N ARG A 370 -20.92 -14.71 16.58
CA ARG A 370 -20.84 -16.16 16.45
C ARG A 370 -22.23 -16.81 16.47
N GLY A 371 -23.09 -16.42 17.41
CA GLY A 371 -24.46 -16.96 17.53
C GLY A 371 -25.31 -16.73 16.29
N HIS A 372 -25.07 -15.63 15.57
CA HIS A 372 -25.74 -15.30 14.31
C HIS A 372 -24.95 -15.67 13.04
N GLN A 373 -23.83 -16.38 13.17
CA GLN A 373 -22.98 -16.81 12.05
C GLN A 373 -22.47 -15.67 11.14
N LEU A 374 -22.20 -14.50 11.75
CA LEU A 374 -21.77 -13.27 11.09
C LEU A 374 -20.27 -13.20 10.82
N LEU A 375 -19.51 -14.17 11.32
CA LEU A 375 -18.07 -14.27 11.14
C LEU A 375 -17.72 -15.20 9.97
N VAL A 376 -16.63 -14.89 9.27
CA VAL A 376 -15.93 -15.91 8.48
C VAL A 376 -15.10 -16.81 9.40
N GLN A 377 -14.89 -18.05 8.95
CA GLN A 377 -13.99 -18.99 9.63
C GLN A 377 -12.53 -18.63 9.38
N GLU A 378 -12.19 -18.25 8.15
CA GLU A 378 -10.84 -17.87 7.74
C GLU A 378 -10.79 -16.48 7.11
N ILE A 379 -9.61 -15.85 7.20
CA ILE A 379 -9.36 -14.56 6.55
C ILE A 379 -9.46 -14.77 5.04
N VAL A 380 -10.37 -14.04 4.40
CA VAL A 380 -10.56 -14.10 2.96
C VAL A 380 -9.54 -13.19 2.30
N PRO A 381 -8.66 -13.72 1.42
CA PRO A 381 -7.64 -12.91 0.80
C PRO A 381 -8.22 -12.01 -0.32
N PRO A 382 -7.51 -10.98 -0.75
CA PRO A 382 -7.99 -10.01 -1.75
C PRO A 382 -8.40 -10.65 -3.08
N GLU A 383 -7.75 -11.73 -3.50
CA GLU A 383 -7.99 -12.37 -4.81
C GLU A 383 -9.37 -13.00 -4.86
N ALA A 384 -9.86 -13.54 -3.74
CA ALA A 384 -11.22 -14.08 -3.64
C ALA A 384 -12.29 -12.99 -3.78
N HIS A 385 -11.95 -11.71 -3.63
CA HIS A 385 -12.88 -10.61 -3.91
C HIS A 385 -13.04 -10.37 -5.42
N LEU A 386 -12.10 -10.84 -6.26
CA LEU A 386 -12.16 -10.67 -7.71
C LEU A 386 -13.33 -11.42 -8.34
N ASP A 387 -13.89 -12.42 -7.65
CA ASP A 387 -15.06 -13.19 -8.10
C ASP A 387 -16.38 -12.41 -8.04
N TYR A 388 -16.39 -11.17 -7.54
CA TYR A 388 -17.60 -10.38 -7.32
C TYR A 388 -17.61 -9.09 -8.13
N LYS A 389 -18.73 -8.77 -8.77
CA LYS A 389 -18.90 -7.52 -9.54
C LYS A 389 -18.96 -6.28 -8.65
N PHE A 390 -19.41 -6.43 -7.41
CA PHE A 390 -19.68 -5.32 -6.50
C PHE A 390 -18.89 -5.49 -5.21
N LEU A 391 -18.05 -4.52 -4.86
CA LEU A 391 -17.23 -4.56 -3.65
C LEU A 391 -17.50 -3.35 -2.76
N MET A 392 -17.76 -3.57 -1.48
CA MET A 392 -18.04 -2.48 -0.55
C MET A 392 -16.76 -1.87 0.02
N TYR A 393 -16.69 -0.54 0.02
CA TYR A 393 -15.76 0.26 0.80
C TYR A 393 -16.53 1.04 1.86
N VAL A 394 -16.19 0.81 3.14
CA VAL A 394 -16.77 1.48 4.29
C VAL A 394 -15.67 1.75 5.31
N ASP A 395 -15.65 2.98 5.83
CA ASP A 395 -14.65 3.44 6.80
C ASP A 395 -14.64 2.58 8.07
N GLY A 396 -13.47 2.53 8.71
CA GLY A 396 -13.22 1.84 9.96
C GLY A 396 -13.21 2.83 11.13
N VAL A 397 -12.11 2.82 11.88
CA VAL A 397 -11.84 3.85 12.89
C VAL A 397 -11.58 5.17 12.17
N SER A 398 -10.87 5.12 11.05
CA SER A 398 -10.82 6.23 10.11
C SER A 398 -10.93 5.69 8.67
N LEU A 399 -10.02 6.08 7.78
CA LEU A 399 -9.88 5.53 6.44
C LEU A 399 -9.54 4.04 6.47
N SER A 400 -9.74 3.35 5.33
CA SER A 400 -9.24 1.99 5.13
C SER A 400 -8.34 1.94 3.91
N ASP A 401 -7.11 1.49 4.14
CA ASP A 401 -6.12 1.20 3.10
C ASP A 401 -6.65 0.23 2.02
N ARG A 402 -7.70 -0.56 2.31
CA ARG A 402 -8.32 -1.46 1.33
C ARG A 402 -8.79 -0.77 0.05
N LEU A 403 -9.12 0.53 0.11
CA LEU A 403 -9.53 1.27 -1.08
C LEU A 403 -8.46 1.19 -2.17
N PHE A 404 -7.17 1.18 -1.77
CA PHE A 404 -6.04 1.01 -2.67
C PHE A 404 -6.26 -0.17 -3.62
N TRP A 405 -6.40 -1.37 -3.07
CA TRP A 405 -6.46 -2.58 -3.87
C TRP A 405 -7.86 -2.84 -4.45
N LEU A 406 -8.94 -2.37 -3.81
CA LEU A 406 -10.29 -2.46 -4.36
C LEU A 406 -10.41 -1.81 -5.74
N LEU A 407 -9.76 -0.66 -5.95
CA LEU A 407 -9.80 0.04 -7.22
C LEU A 407 -9.10 -0.75 -8.34
N HIS A 408 -8.18 -1.67 -8.03
CA HIS A 408 -7.47 -2.51 -9.01
C HIS A 408 -8.23 -3.79 -9.40
N THR A 409 -9.40 -4.06 -8.83
CA THR A 409 -10.10 -5.35 -8.97
C THR A 409 -10.89 -5.54 -10.28
N GLU A 410 -11.05 -4.47 -11.06
CA GLU A 410 -11.99 -4.41 -12.18
C GLU A 410 -13.43 -4.77 -11.75
N SER A 411 -13.76 -4.50 -10.48
CA SER A 411 -15.10 -4.59 -9.90
C SER A 411 -15.61 -3.20 -9.55
N VAL A 412 -16.93 -3.02 -9.49
CA VAL A 412 -17.55 -1.74 -9.12
C VAL A 412 -17.45 -1.56 -7.61
N VAL A 413 -16.78 -0.49 -7.20
CA VAL A 413 -16.68 -0.12 -5.79
C VAL A 413 -17.97 0.60 -5.36
N PHE A 414 -18.56 0.08 -4.28
CA PHE A 414 -19.61 0.75 -3.53
C PHE A 414 -18.94 1.54 -2.40
N LYS A 415 -18.78 2.85 -2.56
CA LYS A 415 -18.06 3.68 -1.58
C LYS A 415 -19.06 4.40 -0.68
N ALA A 416 -19.04 4.09 0.61
CA ALA A 416 -19.73 4.90 1.61
C ALA A 416 -19.20 6.33 1.60
N GLN A 417 -20.10 7.30 1.77
CA GLN A 417 -19.73 8.68 2.05
C GLN A 417 -18.91 8.73 3.34
N SER A 418 -17.94 9.64 3.36
CA SER A 418 -17.06 9.85 4.51
C SER A 418 -17.07 11.32 4.86
N ARG A 419 -17.00 11.60 6.16
CA ARG A 419 -16.79 12.96 6.69
C ARG A 419 -15.30 13.33 6.76
N LEU A 420 -14.42 12.37 6.52
CA LEU A 420 -12.99 12.59 6.38
C LEU A 420 -12.68 12.94 4.91
N LYS A 421 -11.91 14.01 4.74
CA LYS A 421 -11.30 14.40 3.48
C LYS A 421 -9.97 13.68 3.32
N VAL A 422 -9.68 13.22 2.11
CA VAL A 422 -8.44 12.55 1.74
C VAL A 422 -7.93 13.03 0.38
N TRP A 423 -6.64 12.86 0.10
CA TRP A 423 -6.01 13.32 -1.15
C TRP A 423 -6.66 12.73 -2.42
N LEU A 424 -7.36 11.59 -2.29
CA LEU A 424 -8.06 10.90 -3.37
C LEU A 424 -9.37 11.58 -3.80
N ASP A 425 -9.96 12.45 -2.99
CA ASP A 425 -11.33 12.96 -3.20
C ASP A 425 -11.50 13.76 -4.49
N ARG A 426 -10.42 14.37 -5.00
CA ARG A 426 -10.44 15.06 -6.31
C ARG A 426 -10.17 14.15 -7.50
N ALA A 427 -9.52 13.01 -7.27
CA ALA A 427 -9.27 12.01 -8.30
C ALA A 427 -10.48 11.10 -8.51
N LEU A 428 -11.02 10.55 -7.42
CA LEU A 428 -12.19 9.67 -7.43
C LEU A 428 -13.48 10.49 -7.54
N ARG A 429 -14.35 10.10 -8.47
CA ARG A 429 -15.56 10.85 -8.79
C ARG A 429 -16.76 9.90 -8.69
N PRO A 430 -17.82 10.29 -7.96
CA PRO A 430 -19.05 9.50 -7.89
C PRO A 430 -19.62 9.26 -9.28
N TRP A 431 -20.12 8.05 -9.53
CA TRP A 431 -20.71 7.58 -10.78
C TRP A 431 -19.75 7.48 -11.97
N GLU A 432 -18.50 7.93 -11.83
CA GLU A 432 -17.44 7.76 -12.85
C GLU A 432 -16.44 6.66 -12.43
N HIS A 433 -16.06 6.61 -11.15
CA HIS A 433 -15.04 5.69 -10.63
C HIS A 433 -15.59 4.72 -9.56
N TYR A 434 -16.73 5.04 -8.97
CA TYR A 434 -17.40 4.23 -7.95
C TYR A 434 -18.84 4.69 -7.90
N LEU A 435 -19.77 3.88 -7.37
CA LEU A 435 -21.09 4.44 -7.02
C LEU A 435 -21.12 4.79 -5.51
N PRO A 436 -21.68 5.96 -5.15
CA PRO A 436 -21.76 6.40 -3.76
C PRO A 436 -22.85 5.63 -3.00
N VAL A 437 -22.70 5.58 -1.68
CA VAL A 437 -23.70 5.10 -0.71
C VAL A 437 -23.73 6.11 0.44
N ALA A 438 -24.88 6.34 1.06
CA ALA A 438 -24.97 7.10 2.30
C ALA A 438 -23.97 6.59 3.34
N GLU A 439 -23.45 7.48 4.20
CA GLU A 439 -22.48 7.12 5.25
C GLU A 439 -23.01 5.99 6.15
N ASP A 440 -24.31 6.05 6.47
CA ASP A 440 -25.02 5.08 7.32
C ASP A 440 -25.51 3.82 6.57
N LEU A 441 -25.28 3.74 5.26
CA LEU A 441 -25.74 2.69 4.34
C LEU A 441 -27.27 2.55 4.22
N SER A 442 -28.06 3.57 4.56
CA SER A 442 -29.52 3.53 4.47
C SER A 442 -30.07 3.31 3.06
N ASP A 443 -29.40 3.85 2.06
CA ASP A 443 -29.75 3.76 0.64
C ASP A 443 -29.14 2.54 -0.07
N LEU A 444 -28.38 1.70 0.64
CA LEU A 444 -27.66 0.57 0.04
C LEU A 444 -28.59 -0.41 -0.71
N PRO A 445 -29.77 -0.82 -0.20
CA PRO A 445 -30.66 -1.72 -0.93
C PRO A 445 -31.13 -1.15 -2.27
N ASP A 446 -31.51 0.13 -2.28
CA ASP A 446 -32.00 0.82 -3.47
C ASP A 446 -30.88 0.96 -4.50
N ARG A 447 -29.66 1.25 -4.02
CA ARG A 447 -28.49 1.40 -4.89
C ARG A 447 -27.95 0.07 -5.41
N ILE A 448 -28.12 -1.04 -4.69
CA ILE A 448 -27.87 -2.39 -5.25
C ILE A 448 -28.85 -2.69 -6.39
N ARG A 449 -30.17 -2.49 -6.17
CA ARG A 449 -31.18 -2.72 -7.23
C ARG A 449 -30.91 -1.89 -8.47
N SER A 450 -30.59 -0.61 -8.29
CA SER A 450 -30.28 0.31 -9.40
C SER A 450 -29.04 -0.12 -10.18
N ALA A 451 -28.01 -0.64 -9.48
CA ALA A 451 -26.80 -1.13 -10.14
C ALA A 451 -27.09 -2.35 -11.03
N GLU A 452 -27.93 -3.28 -10.62
CA GLU A 452 -28.23 -4.48 -11.41
C GLU A 452 -28.86 -4.19 -12.78
N GLU A 453 -29.46 -3.02 -12.94
CA GLU A 453 -30.11 -2.57 -14.18
C GLU A 453 -29.18 -1.72 -15.07
N ASP A 454 -28.01 -1.31 -14.55
CA ASP A 454 -27.11 -0.38 -15.25
C ASP A 454 -26.09 -1.11 -16.15
N VAL A 455 -26.18 -0.82 -17.45
CA VAL A 455 -25.28 -1.37 -18.47
C VAL A 455 -23.87 -0.76 -18.44
N HIS A 456 -23.64 0.35 -17.74
CA HIS A 456 -22.36 1.08 -17.68
C HIS A 456 -21.48 0.67 -16.50
N LEU A 457 -21.91 -0.26 -15.65
CA LEU A 457 -21.16 -0.69 -14.46
C LEU A 457 -19.74 -1.14 -14.77
N HIS A 458 -19.56 -1.94 -15.83
CA HIS A 458 -18.24 -2.42 -16.21
C HIS A 458 -17.33 -1.25 -16.59
N GLU A 459 -17.88 -0.22 -17.26
CA GLU A 459 -17.12 0.98 -17.61
C GLU A 459 -16.66 1.73 -16.36
N ILE A 460 -17.52 1.87 -15.34
CA ILE A 460 -17.17 2.49 -14.06
C ILE A 460 -16.04 1.72 -13.37
N ALA A 461 -16.11 0.39 -13.33
CA ALA A 461 -15.05 -0.45 -12.78
C ALA A 461 -13.71 -0.29 -13.54
N LEU A 462 -13.78 -0.23 -14.87
CA LEU A 462 -12.60 -0.06 -15.72
C LEU A 462 -11.97 1.34 -15.58
N ARG A 463 -12.79 2.40 -15.45
CA ARG A 463 -12.31 3.77 -15.17
C ARG A 463 -11.59 3.83 -13.83
N ALA A 464 -12.15 3.17 -12.80
CA ALA A 464 -11.54 3.09 -11.48
C ALA A 464 -10.17 2.38 -11.53
N ALA A 465 -10.11 1.22 -12.20
CA ALA A 465 -8.88 0.45 -12.37
C ALA A 465 -7.83 1.19 -13.20
N HIS A 466 -8.25 1.93 -14.23
CA HIS A 466 -7.36 2.77 -15.01
C HIS A 466 -6.78 3.90 -14.16
N LEU A 467 -7.62 4.66 -13.45
CA LEU A 467 -7.18 5.72 -12.54
C LEU A 467 -6.21 5.19 -11.48
N ALA A 468 -6.54 4.05 -10.85
CA ALA A 468 -5.69 3.45 -9.82
C ALA A 468 -4.34 2.98 -10.38
N SER A 469 -4.33 2.37 -11.56
CA SER A 469 -3.10 1.90 -12.21
C SER A 469 -2.23 3.04 -12.71
N PHE A 470 -2.82 4.17 -13.07
CA PHE A 470 -2.11 5.34 -13.60
C PHE A 470 -1.74 6.31 -12.48
N ASP A 471 -2.72 7.06 -11.98
CA ASP A 471 -2.56 8.22 -11.09
C ASP A 471 -2.40 7.85 -9.62
N LEU A 472 -3.00 6.73 -9.18
CA LEU A 472 -2.98 6.31 -7.77
C LEU A 472 -2.06 5.11 -7.50
N SER A 473 -1.20 4.78 -8.45
CA SER A 473 -0.15 3.78 -8.28
C SER A 473 0.92 4.28 -7.31
N LEU A 474 1.86 3.43 -6.88
CA LEU A 474 3.03 3.87 -6.11
C LEU A 474 3.76 5.05 -6.78
N GLU A 475 4.04 4.93 -8.08
CA GLU A 475 4.73 5.98 -8.84
C GLU A 475 3.86 7.24 -9.00
N GLY A 476 2.53 7.10 -9.15
CA GLY A 476 1.60 8.23 -9.17
C GLY A 476 1.48 8.95 -7.81
N SER A 477 1.54 8.19 -6.72
CA SER A 477 1.52 8.71 -5.35
C SER A 477 2.82 9.45 -5.01
N LEU A 478 3.96 8.92 -5.45
CA LEU A 478 5.26 9.60 -5.36
C LEU A 478 5.28 10.89 -6.21
N LEU A 479 4.65 10.89 -7.39
CA LEU A 479 4.50 12.08 -8.21
C LEU A 479 3.68 13.17 -7.49
N TYR A 480 2.53 12.80 -6.91
CA TYR A 480 1.74 13.73 -6.09
C TYR A 480 2.58 14.30 -4.93
N LEU A 481 3.28 13.43 -4.19
CA LEU A 481 4.13 13.84 -3.08
C LEU A 481 5.23 14.81 -3.54
N HIS A 482 5.89 14.55 -4.67
CA HIS A 482 6.89 15.46 -5.24
C HIS A 482 6.29 16.86 -5.49
N HIS A 483 5.16 16.94 -6.19
CA HIS A 483 4.55 18.23 -6.50
C HIS A 483 4.03 18.95 -5.26
N LEU A 484 3.51 18.21 -4.29
CA LEU A 484 3.13 18.75 -2.99
C LEU A 484 4.34 19.38 -2.29
N LEU A 485 5.47 18.69 -2.22
CA LEU A 485 6.69 19.18 -1.57
C LEU A 485 7.27 20.41 -2.30
N VAL A 486 7.29 20.40 -3.64
CA VAL A 486 7.71 21.57 -4.42
C VAL A 486 6.80 22.77 -4.14
N ALA A 487 5.49 22.58 -4.10
CA ALA A 487 4.55 23.66 -3.78
C ALA A 487 4.70 24.14 -2.32
N LEU A 488 4.89 23.21 -1.38
CA LEU A 488 5.12 23.50 0.03
C LEU A 488 6.38 24.33 0.25
N SER A 489 7.45 24.14 -0.55
CA SER A 489 8.68 24.95 -0.46
C SER A 489 8.45 26.45 -0.64
N GLN A 490 7.39 26.85 -1.35
CA GLN A 490 7.03 28.25 -1.55
C GLN A 490 6.37 28.87 -0.31
N VAL A 491 5.88 28.02 0.59
CA VAL A 491 5.15 28.40 1.81
C VAL A 491 6.00 28.16 3.07
N SER A 492 6.95 27.21 3.05
CA SER A 492 7.85 26.93 4.17
C SER A 492 9.32 26.85 3.70
N PRO A 493 9.93 27.98 3.28
CA PRO A 493 11.33 28.01 2.89
C PRO A 493 12.26 27.86 4.11
N THR A 494 13.27 27.00 3.99
CA THR A 494 14.32 26.87 5.02
C THR A 494 15.30 28.04 4.94
N SER A 495 15.77 28.54 6.09
CA SER A 495 17.00 29.34 6.11
C SER A 495 18.18 28.38 5.93
N ALA A 496 18.92 28.51 4.83
CA ALA A 496 20.07 27.66 4.54
C ALA A 496 21.18 27.85 5.61
N ALA A 497 21.25 26.95 6.58
CA ALA A 497 22.46 26.78 7.38
C ALA A 497 23.36 25.75 6.67
N PRO A 498 24.68 26.01 6.50
CA PRO A 498 25.59 25.06 5.89
C PRO A 498 25.71 23.81 6.77
N ALA A 499 25.57 22.63 6.16
CA ALA A 499 25.71 21.36 6.84
C ALA A 499 27.14 21.19 7.39
N PRO A 500 27.33 20.71 8.64
CA PRO A 500 28.65 20.33 9.12
C PRO A 500 29.17 19.09 8.37
N GLU A 501 30.47 19.08 8.10
CA GLU A 501 31.19 18.02 7.39
C GLU A 501 31.15 16.71 8.21
N ARG A 502 30.76 15.60 7.58
CA ARG A 502 30.56 14.30 8.25
C ARG A 502 31.86 13.70 8.77
N ALA A 503 31.85 13.23 10.01
CA ALA A 503 32.87 12.32 10.55
C ALA A 503 32.74 10.91 9.93
N ALA A 504 33.86 10.22 9.77
CA ALA A 504 33.93 8.88 9.19
C ALA A 504 33.17 7.84 10.05
N PRO A 505 32.45 6.88 9.43
CA PRO A 505 31.69 5.87 10.16
C PRO A 505 32.61 4.88 10.89
N PRO A 506 32.21 4.35 12.05
CA PRO A 506 32.95 3.30 12.75
C PRO A 506 32.95 1.98 11.97
N ALA A 507 34.01 1.19 12.14
CA ALA A 507 34.20 -0.08 11.45
C ALA A 507 33.17 -1.14 11.89
N PRO A 508 32.66 -1.98 10.97
CA PRO A 508 31.57 -2.91 11.28
C PRO A 508 32.06 -4.15 12.04
N SER A 509 31.49 -4.41 13.21
CA SER A 509 31.53 -5.72 13.89
C SER A 509 30.16 -6.41 13.79
N ALA A 510 30.16 -7.75 13.69
CA ALA A 510 29.03 -8.66 13.44
C ALA A 510 28.49 -8.76 11.99
N ARG A 511 29.36 -8.58 11.00
CA ARG A 511 29.04 -8.63 9.55
C ARG A 511 28.94 -10.05 8.95
N TRP A 512 29.43 -11.08 9.64
CA TRP A 512 29.60 -12.43 9.07
C TRP A 512 28.45 -13.41 9.36
N GLU A 513 27.75 -13.31 10.51
CA GLU A 513 26.57 -14.16 10.79
C GLU A 513 25.36 -13.78 9.93
N ARG A 514 25.10 -12.48 9.69
CA ARG A 514 23.96 -12.04 8.86
C ARG A 514 24.10 -12.43 7.39
N GLN A 515 25.33 -12.38 6.87
CA GLN A 515 25.62 -12.86 5.51
C GLN A 515 25.23 -14.33 5.39
N ARG A 516 25.63 -15.18 6.34
CA ARG A 516 25.35 -16.63 6.31
C ARG A 516 23.85 -16.97 6.34
N GLN A 517 23.04 -16.25 7.10
CA GLN A 517 21.57 -16.40 7.10
C GLN A 517 20.94 -15.91 5.79
N GLN A 518 21.44 -14.80 5.21
CA GLN A 518 21.01 -14.33 3.88
C GLN A 518 21.34 -15.33 2.75
N GLN A 519 22.39 -16.14 2.88
CA GLN A 519 22.75 -17.16 1.87
C GLN A 519 21.80 -18.36 1.82
N MET A 520 21.11 -18.68 2.92
CA MET A 520 20.14 -19.79 2.97
C MET A 520 18.80 -19.39 2.34
N ASN A 521 18.34 -18.16 2.61
CA ASN A 521 17.12 -17.58 2.03
C ASN A 521 17.19 -17.42 0.50
N ALA A 522 18.39 -17.21 -0.03
CA ALA A 522 18.67 -17.04 -1.46
C ALA A 522 18.09 -18.15 -2.36
N ARG A 523 18.11 -19.41 -1.89
CA ARG A 523 17.66 -20.57 -2.67
C ARG A 523 16.14 -20.73 -2.69
N GLN A 524 15.45 -20.40 -1.59
CA GLN A 524 13.99 -20.45 -1.49
C GLN A 524 13.33 -19.28 -2.23
N TYR A 525 13.84 -18.05 -2.10
CA TYR A 525 13.34 -16.91 -2.88
C TYR A 525 13.54 -17.12 -4.38
N LEU A 526 14.64 -17.77 -4.76
CA LEU A 526 14.86 -18.13 -6.14
C LEU A 526 13.88 -19.21 -6.62
N ALA A 527 13.63 -20.25 -5.83
CA ALA A 527 12.64 -21.27 -6.18
C ALA A 527 11.27 -20.64 -6.41
N HIS A 528 10.83 -19.77 -5.50
CA HIS A 528 9.56 -19.04 -5.63
C HIS A 528 9.55 -18.08 -6.84
N ALA A 529 10.64 -17.33 -7.08
CA ALA A 529 10.74 -16.45 -8.23
C ALA A 529 10.75 -17.21 -9.58
N LEU A 530 11.32 -18.42 -9.62
CA LEU A 530 11.31 -19.28 -10.79
C LEU A 530 9.95 -19.94 -11.01
N GLU A 531 9.31 -20.43 -9.95
CA GLU A 531 7.95 -20.98 -9.97
C GLU A 531 6.94 -19.92 -10.42
N MET A 532 7.10 -18.67 -9.97
CA MET A 532 6.30 -17.52 -10.40
C MET A 532 6.42 -17.18 -11.88
N LEU A 533 7.53 -17.53 -12.53
CA LEU A 533 7.81 -17.22 -13.92
C LEU A 533 7.67 -18.45 -14.83
N SER A 534 7.58 -19.66 -14.26
CA SER A 534 7.39 -20.93 -14.96
C SER A 534 5.93 -21.38 -15.04
N SER A 535 4.97 -20.64 -14.48
CA SER A 535 3.53 -20.97 -14.53
C SER A 535 2.92 -20.75 -15.93
N LYS A 536 3.41 -21.51 -16.90
CA LYS A 536 2.67 -21.94 -18.08
C LYS A 536 2.48 -23.45 -17.94
N GLU A 537 1.27 -23.90 -17.61
CA GLU A 537 0.66 -25.11 -18.19
C GLU A 537 -0.76 -25.33 -17.66
N ALA A 538 -1.71 -25.21 -18.60
CA ALA A 538 -2.93 -25.98 -18.78
C ALA A 538 -3.99 -26.14 -17.65
N LEU A 539 -5.21 -25.70 -17.99
CA LEU A 539 -6.48 -26.30 -17.61
C LEU A 539 -6.46 -27.85 -17.76
N VAL A 540 -6.88 -28.59 -16.72
CA VAL A 540 -7.70 -29.85 -16.68
C VAL A 540 -7.66 -30.41 -15.22
N PRO A 541 -8.75 -31.00 -14.66
CA PRO A 541 -8.83 -31.36 -13.24
C PRO A 541 -8.47 -32.83 -12.89
N GLU A 542 -8.19 -33.05 -11.58
CA GLU A 542 -8.02 -34.31 -10.78
C GLU A 542 -6.66 -35.06 -10.92
N ALA A 543 -5.99 -35.60 -9.89
CA ALA A 543 -6.34 -36.11 -8.55
C ALA A 543 -5.09 -36.13 -7.60
N PRO A 544 -5.15 -36.62 -6.33
CA PRO A 544 -4.26 -36.22 -5.24
C PRO A 544 -2.92 -36.98 -5.19
N ILE A 545 -1.84 -36.28 -4.81
CA ILE A 545 -0.54 -36.89 -4.53
C ILE A 545 -0.17 -36.68 -3.06
N GLN A 546 0.20 -37.79 -2.41
CA GLN A 546 0.60 -37.91 -1.01
C GLN A 546 1.85 -37.09 -0.67
N ALA A 547 1.82 -36.48 0.51
CA ALA A 547 2.87 -35.67 1.08
C ALA A 547 4.18 -36.46 1.32
N SER A 548 5.29 -35.90 0.82
CA SER A 548 6.64 -36.20 1.30
C SER A 548 7.14 -35.05 2.16
N VAL A 549 7.60 -35.37 3.37
CA VAL A 549 8.06 -34.45 4.42
C VAL A 549 9.29 -33.62 3.96
N PRO A 550 9.27 -32.27 4.05
CA PRO A 550 10.45 -31.44 3.73
C PRO A 550 11.44 -31.35 4.90
N ALA A 551 12.71 -31.08 4.56
CA ALA A 551 13.77 -30.77 5.50
C ALA A 551 13.47 -29.49 6.32
N LYS A 552 13.91 -29.48 7.59
CA LYS A 552 13.64 -28.47 8.64
C LYS A 552 13.43 -27.03 8.11
N LEU A 553 12.19 -26.57 8.26
CA LEU A 553 11.68 -25.25 7.93
C LEU A 553 12.26 -24.19 8.88
N ASP A 554 12.55 -22.98 8.38
CA ASP A 554 12.97 -21.83 9.22
C ASP A 554 11.72 -21.10 9.71
N CYS A 555 11.30 -21.38 10.94
CA CYS A 555 9.93 -21.15 11.40
C CYS A 555 9.59 -19.73 11.87
N TRP A 556 10.60 -18.87 12.05
CA TRP A 556 10.43 -17.61 12.79
C TRP A 556 10.70 -16.40 11.90
N THR A 557 9.66 -15.88 11.22
CA THR A 557 9.70 -14.63 10.45
C THR A 557 8.42 -13.79 10.67
N LEU A 558 8.43 -12.51 10.27
CA LEU A 558 7.25 -11.61 10.28
C LEU A 558 6.56 -11.39 11.65
N GLY A 559 7.32 -11.26 12.73
CA GLY A 559 6.78 -10.94 14.06
C GLY A 559 6.34 -12.15 14.88
N PHE A 560 6.52 -13.36 14.35
CA PHE A 560 6.41 -14.61 15.08
C PHE A 560 7.77 -15.03 15.66
N SER A 561 7.78 -15.47 16.92
CA SER A 561 8.97 -15.93 17.64
C SER A 561 8.68 -17.25 18.34
N GLU A 562 9.73 -18.02 18.63
CA GLU A 562 9.64 -19.27 19.38
C GLU A 562 8.89 -19.08 20.71
N ASP A 563 9.21 -18.02 21.46
CA ASP A 563 8.54 -17.70 22.73
C ASP A 563 7.05 -17.34 22.58
N LEU A 564 6.65 -16.79 21.43
CA LEU A 564 5.25 -16.44 21.14
C LEU A 564 4.46 -17.67 20.65
N CYS A 565 5.12 -18.52 19.88
CA CYS A 565 4.50 -19.60 19.12
C CYS A 565 4.55 -20.93 19.85
N CYS A 566 5.68 -21.30 20.45
CA CYS A 566 5.84 -22.55 21.19
C CYS A 566 5.35 -22.50 22.65
N ASN A 567 4.65 -21.42 23.04
CA ASN A 567 4.21 -21.22 24.42
C ASN A 567 3.04 -22.15 24.79
N LEU A 568 3.36 -23.26 25.44
CA LEU A 568 2.40 -24.30 25.85
C LEU A 568 1.34 -23.83 26.86
N ALA A 569 1.48 -22.64 27.44
CA ALA A 569 0.42 -22.05 28.27
C ALA A 569 -0.80 -21.62 27.44
N LEU A 570 -0.64 -21.45 26.12
CA LEU A 570 -1.70 -21.06 25.18
C LEU A 570 -2.39 -22.25 24.51
N GLY A 571 -1.85 -23.46 24.67
CA GLY A 571 -2.41 -24.69 24.11
C GLY A 571 -1.39 -25.82 24.02
N PRO A 572 -1.84 -27.07 23.80
CA PRO A 572 -0.96 -28.24 23.71
C PRO A 572 0.02 -28.20 22.52
N GLU A 573 -0.27 -27.36 21.52
CA GLU A 573 0.59 -27.06 20.37
C GLU A 573 1.02 -25.58 20.39
N GLY A 574 1.11 -24.96 21.56
CA GLY A 574 1.45 -23.54 21.66
C GLY A 574 0.36 -22.60 21.12
N ASN A 575 0.76 -21.49 20.53
CA ASN A 575 -0.14 -20.47 19.99
C ASN A 575 -0.62 -20.85 18.58
N ALA A 576 -1.89 -21.26 18.47
CA ALA A 576 -2.48 -21.72 17.21
C ALA A 576 -2.45 -20.70 16.06
N ALA A 577 -2.29 -19.40 16.35
CA ALA A 577 -2.16 -18.36 15.32
C ALA A 577 -0.82 -18.39 14.57
N CYS A 578 0.16 -19.16 15.07
CA CYS A 578 1.46 -19.31 14.44
C CYS A 578 1.52 -20.44 13.41
N TRP A 579 0.48 -21.26 13.29
CA TRP A 579 0.51 -22.48 12.51
C TRP A 579 -0.36 -22.43 11.26
N ASP A 580 0.13 -23.06 10.20
CA ASP A 580 -0.59 -23.29 8.96
C ASP A 580 -0.21 -24.65 8.35
N GLU A 581 -0.52 -24.86 7.06
CA GLU A 581 -0.23 -26.12 6.37
C GLU A 581 1.27 -26.39 6.18
N GLU A 582 2.12 -25.36 6.28
CA GLU A 582 3.57 -25.45 6.06
C GLU A 582 4.34 -25.34 7.39
N TYR A 583 3.96 -24.39 8.25
CA TYR A 583 4.55 -24.14 9.56
C TYR A 583 3.72 -24.78 10.66
N THR A 584 4.13 -25.93 11.18
CA THR A 584 3.40 -26.66 12.23
C THR A 584 4.17 -26.67 13.54
N PHE A 585 3.47 -26.79 14.67
CA PHE A 585 4.10 -26.91 16.00
C PHE A 585 5.19 -28.00 16.02
N ALA A 586 4.92 -29.17 15.44
CA ALA A 586 5.87 -30.28 15.38
C ALA A 586 7.08 -30.01 14.46
N ALA A 587 6.93 -29.20 13.42
CA ALA A 587 8.02 -28.83 12.52
C ALA A 587 8.90 -27.72 13.11
N CYS A 588 8.32 -26.87 13.97
CA CYS A 588 8.89 -25.59 14.37
C CYS A 588 9.36 -25.52 15.83
N CYS A 589 8.69 -26.21 16.76
CA CYS A 589 9.03 -26.17 18.17
C CYS A 589 9.89 -27.40 18.55
N PRO A 590 11.07 -27.20 19.18
CA PRO A 590 11.88 -28.32 19.64
C PRO A 590 11.16 -29.09 20.77
N GLU A 591 11.23 -30.43 20.76
CA GLU A 591 10.71 -31.22 21.87
C GLU A 591 11.44 -30.86 23.18
N PRO A 592 10.74 -30.78 24.32
CA PRO A 592 11.37 -30.54 25.61
C PRO A 592 12.31 -31.71 25.93
N GLY A 593 13.60 -31.40 26.10
CA GLY A 593 14.63 -32.36 26.53
C GLY A 593 14.53 -32.73 28.01
#